data_AF-A0AAV2H976-F1
#
_entry.id   AF-A0AAV2H976-F1
#
_cell.length_a   1.000
_cell.length_b   1.000
_cell.length_c   1.000
_cell.angle_alpha   90.00
_cell.angle_beta   90.00
_cell.angle_gamma   90.00
#
_symmetry.space_group_name_H-M   'P 1'
#
loop_
_entity.id
_entity.type
_entity.pdbx_description
1 polymer ?
#
loop_
_entity_poly.entity_id
_entity_poly.type
_entity_poly.pdbx_seq_one_letter_code
_entity_poly.pdbx_strand_id
1 'polypeptide(L)' 'MKQNIGRCEFSQFPNLSKTICQEDDISNYVQHLNDLSSDFETRFEDVLTMVIPQLIINPYGDIEETDVILQAELIGISTN' A
#
# COMPACT_ATOMS: atom_id res chain seq x y z
N MET A 1 8.27 -12.49 -6.69
CA MET A 1 9.42 -12.37 -5.77
C MET A 1 9.68 -13.69 -5.02
N LYS A 2 8.77 -14.15 -4.15
CA LYS A 2 8.92 -15.40 -3.38
C LYS A 2 9.09 -16.67 -4.25
N GLN A 3 8.31 -16.78 -5.34
CA GLN A 3 8.47 -17.89 -6.29
C GLN A 3 9.83 -17.92 -6.99
N ASN A 4 10.39 -16.76 -7.33
CA ASN A 4 11.69 -16.66 -7.99
C ASN A 4 12.79 -17.17 -7.05
N ILE A 5 12.72 -16.83 -5.76
CA ILE A 5 13.65 -17.33 -4.74
C ILE A 5 13.54 -18.86 -4.61
N GLY A 6 12.32 -19.40 -4.55
CA GLY A 6 12.10 -20.85 -4.51
C GLY A 6 12.55 -21.61 -5.76
N ARG A 7 12.75 -20.91 -6.89
CA ARG A 7 13.32 -21.45 -8.13
C ARG A 7 14.82 -21.18 -8.29
N CYS A 8 15.46 -20.65 -7.25
CA CYS A 8 16.86 -20.20 -7.28
C CYS A 8 17.16 -19.10 -8.32
N GLU A 9 16.15 -18.32 -8.71
CA GLU A 9 16.26 -17.22 -9.66
C GLU A 9 16.62 -15.92 -8.92
N PHE A 10 17.92 -15.69 -8.72
CA PHE A 10 18.45 -14.57 -7.93
C PHE A 10 18.90 -13.35 -8.74
N SER A 11 18.64 -13.29 -10.05
CA SER A 11 19.10 -12.20 -10.93
C SER A 11 18.68 -10.79 -10.46
N GLN A 12 17.53 -10.70 -9.79
CA GLN A 12 17.00 -9.47 -9.19
C GLN A 12 17.62 -9.11 -7.83
N PHE A 13 18.49 -9.97 -7.28
CA PHE A 13 19.09 -9.83 -5.95
C PHE A 13 20.62 -9.87 -6.03
N PRO A 14 21.30 -8.71 -6.13
CA PRO A 14 22.75 -8.63 -6.38
C PRO A 14 23.63 -9.34 -5.34
N ASN A 15 23.12 -9.53 -4.11
CA ASN A 15 23.83 -10.18 -3.02
C ASN A 15 23.58 -11.70 -3.01
N LEU A 16 22.34 -12.13 -3.29
CA LEU A 16 21.98 -13.54 -3.36
C LEU A 16 22.54 -14.20 -4.62
N SER A 17 22.62 -13.46 -5.74
CA SER A 17 23.17 -13.97 -7.00
C SER A 17 24.65 -14.37 -6.92
N LYS A 18 25.37 -13.90 -5.89
CA LYS A 18 26.80 -14.18 -5.66
C LYS A 18 27.03 -15.25 -4.60
N THR A 19 25.96 -15.73 -3.96
CA THR A 19 26.02 -16.63 -2.81
C THR A 19 25.61 -18.03 -3.24
N ILE A 20 26.31 -19.04 -2.74
CA ILE A 20 25.88 -20.43 -2.88
C ILE A 20 24.90 -20.72 -1.75
N CYS A 21 23.62 -20.87 -2.08
CA CYS A 21 22.58 -21.23 -1.12
C CYS A 21 22.26 -22.72 -1.24
N GLN A 22 22.14 -23.41 -0.12
CA GLN A 22 21.66 -24.80 -0.12
C GLN A 22 20.16 -24.83 -0.38
N GLU A 23 19.67 -25.88 -1.04
CA GLU A 23 18.25 -26.01 -1.39
C GLU A 23 17.35 -26.02 -0.13
N ASP A 24 17.82 -26.64 0.96
CA ASP A 24 17.15 -26.64 2.26
C ASP A 24 17.04 -25.24 2.86
N ASP A 25 18.10 -24.42 2.77
CA ASP A 25 18.09 -23.04 3.25
C ASP A 25 17.09 -22.19 2.45
N ILE A 26 17.03 -22.40 1.14
CA ILE A 26 16.09 -21.69 0.26
C ILE A 26 14.65 -22.07 0.60
N SER A 27 14.39 -23.36 0.80
CA SER A 27 13.06 -23.86 1.19
C SER A 27 12.61 -23.28 2.53
N ASN A 28 13.48 -23.32 3.55
CA ASN A 28 13.22 -22.73 4.86
C ASN A 28 12.96 -21.22 4.77
N TYR A 29 13.78 -20.51 3.99
CA TYR A 29 13.61 -19.08 3.79
C TYR A 29 12.28 -18.75 3.08
N VAL A 30 11.91 -19.51 2.05
CA VAL A 30 10.61 -19.36 1.38
C VAL A 30 9.45 -19.61 2.33
N GLN A 31 9.57 -20.61 3.22
CA GLN A 31 8.56 -20.88 4.24
C GLN A 31 8.44 -19.70 5.21
N HIS A 32 9.55 -19.18 5.71
CA HIS A 32 9.52 -17.99 6.56
C HIS A 32 8.88 -16.77 5.87
N LEU A 33 9.14 -16.58 4.57
CA LEU A 33 8.46 -15.53 3.80
C LEU A 33 6.95 -15.79 3.64
N ASN A 34 6.51 -17.05 3.58
CA ASN A 34 5.07 -17.39 3.61
C ASN A 34 4.46 -16.94 4.93
N ASP A 35 5.06 -17.39 6.04
CA ASP A 35 4.54 -17.16 7.38
C ASP A 35 4.52 -15.66 7.70
N LEU A 36 5.58 -14.95 7.33
CA LEU A 36 5.68 -13.50 7.49
C LEU A 36 4.61 -12.76 6.66
N SER A 37 4.34 -13.19 5.43
CA SER A 37 3.28 -12.61 4.60
C SER A 37 1.91 -12.79 5.27
N SER A 38 1.63 -13.99 5.78
CA SER A 38 0.38 -14.28 6.48
C SER A 38 0.24 -13.49 7.78
N ASP A 39 1.34 -13.32 8.52
CA ASP A 39 1.37 -12.48 9.73
C ASP A 39 1.04 -11.01 9.39
N PHE A 40 1.63 -10.48 8.32
CA PHE A 40 1.35 -9.11 7.87
C PHE A 40 -0.10 -8.93 7.44
N GLU A 41 -0.66 -9.87 6.66
CA GLU A 41 -2.06 -9.82 6.26
C GLU A 41 -3.00 -9.82 7.47
N THR A 42 -2.68 -10.61 8.49
CA THR A 42 -3.49 -10.68 9.72
C THR A 42 -3.33 -9.41 10.57
N ARG A 43 -2.09 -8.94 10.75
CA ARG A 43 -1.80 -7.80 11.63
C ARG A 43 -2.23 -6.46 11.07
N PHE A 44 -2.33 -6.35 9.75
CA PHE A 44 -2.75 -5.14 9.06
C PHE A 44 -4.07 -5.35 8.30
N GLU A 45 -4.87 -6.35 8.70
CA GLU A 45 -6.18 -6.62 8.10
C GLU A 45 -7.07 -5.37 8.15
N ASP A 46 -7.04 -4.65 9.27
CA ASP A 46 -7.76 -3.40 9.49
C ASP A 46 -7.38 -2.32 8.47
N VAL A 47 -6.08 -2.13 8.22
CA VAL A 47 -5.57 -1.18 7.22
C VAL A 47 -5.87 -1.65 5.80
N LEU A 48 -5.74 -2.95 5.52
CA LEU A 48 -6.00 -3.53 4.20
C LEU A 48 -7.47 -3.49 3.81
N THR A 49 -8.37 -3.61 4.79
CA THR A 49 -9.82 -3.57 4.60
C THR A 49 -10.40 -2.18 4.83
N MET A 50 -9.56 -1.21 5.19
CA MET A 50 -9.98 0.16 5.47
C MET A 50 -10.58 0.78 4.20
N VAL A 51 -11.86 1.19 4.30
CA VAL A 51 -12.50 1.99 3.27
C VAL A 51 -12.00 3.43 3.43
N ILE A 52 -11.27 3.93 2.44
CA ILE A 52 -10.82 5.32 2.43
C ILE A 52 -12.02 6.20 2.10
N PRO A 53 -12.41 7.15 2.97
CA PRO A 53 -13.51 8.07 2.70
C PRO A 53 -13.26 8.90 1.43
N GLN A 54 -14.32 9.20 0.69
CA GLN A 54 -14.21 10.03 -0.51
C GLN A 54 -13.65 11.42 -0.23
N LEU A 55 -13.87 11.97 0.98
CA LEU A 55 -13.27 13.23 1.40
C LEU A 55 -11.73 13.18 1.53
N ILE A 56 -11.15 12.00 1.69
CA ILE A 56 -9.68 11.83 1.70
C ILE A 56 -9.16 11.60 0.27
N ILE A 57 -9.90 10.84 -0.54
CA ILE A 57 -9.55 10.56 -1.95
C ILE A 57 -9.70 11.82 -2.81
N ASN A 58 -10.77 12.57 -2.59
CA ASN A 58 -11.10 13.81 -3.28
C ASN A 58 -11.69 14.82 -2.28
N PRO A 59 -10.83 15.55 -1.56
CA PRO A 59 -11.26 16.55 -0.57
C PRO A 59 -12.14 17.66 -1.12
N TYR A 60 -12.12 17.84 -2.44
CA TYR A 60 -12.87 18.87 -3.17
C TYR A 60 -13.89 18.25 -4.14
N GLY A 61 -14.15 16.93 -4.04
CA GLY A 61 -15.13 16.23 -4.85
C GLY A 61 -16.50 16.35 -4.22
N ASP A 62 -17.46 16.87 -4.98
CA ASP A 62 -18.76 17.36 -4.50
C ASP A 62 -18.68 18.61 -3.63
N ILE A 63 -17.99 19.65 -4.13
CA ILE A 63 -18.47 21.01 -3.86
C ILE A 63 -19.83 21.10 -4.59
N GLU A 64 -20.91 20.65 -3.92
CA GLU A 64 -22.26 20.92 -4.38
C GLU A 64 -22.37 22.44 -4.58
N GLU A 65 -23.11 22.85 -5.61
CA GLU A 65 -23.31 24.25 -6.02
C GLU A 65 -23.61 25.19 -4.83
N THR A 66 -24.20 24.66 -3.75
CA THR A 66 -24.45 25.30 -2.47
C THR A 66 -23.19 25.84 -1.76
N ASP A 67 -22.07 25.12 -1.82
CA ASP A 67 -20.81 25.50 -1.16
C ASP A 67 -20.05 26.57 -1.99
N VAL A 68 -20.24 26.58 -3.32
CA VAL A 68 -19.82 27.69 -4.20
C VAL A 68 -20.62 28.97 -3.89
N ILE A 69 -21.93 28.84 -3.65
CA ILE A 69 -22.81 29.97 -3.33
C ILE A 69 -22.43 30.59 -1.98
N LEU A 70 -22.16 29.78 -0.95
CA LEU A 70 -21.75 30.27 0.37
C LEU A 70 -20.40 31.01 0.34
N GLN A 71 -19.43 30.51 -0.44
CA GLN A 71 -18.13 31.18 -0.64
C GLN A 71 -18.30 32.53 -1.35
N ALA A 72 -19.15 32.61 -2.38
CA ALA A 72 -19.44 33.84 -3.09
C ALA A 72 -20.14 34.89 -2.21
N GLU A 73 -21.06 34.46 -1.34
CA GLU A 73 -21.77 35.34 -0.40
C GLU A 73 -20.80 35.93 0.66
N LEU A 74 -19.90 35.12 1.21
CA LEU A 74 -18.87 35.59 2.16
C LEU A 74 -17.93 36.64 1.53
N ILE A 75 -17.54 36.45 0.27
CA ILE A 75 -16.70 37.42 -0.47
C ILE A 75 -17.44 38.75 -0.65
N GLY A 76 -18.73 38.70 -1.02
CA GLY A 76 -19.57 39.90 -1.18
C GLY A 76 -19.84 40.67 0.11
N ILE A 77 -19.88 39.98 1.26
CA ILE A 77 -19.99 40.63 2.58
C ILE A 77 -18.67 41.30 2.99
N SER A 78 -17.52 40.71 2.65
CA SER A 78 -16.20 41.26 3.01
C SER A 78 -15.75 42.47 2.17
N THR A 79 -16.41 42.75 1.04
CA THR A 79 -16.03 43.83 0.11
C THR A 79 -16.99 45.02 0.11
N ASN A 80 -17.98 45.05 1.02
CA ASN A 80 -18.81 46.22 1.32
C ASN A 80 -18.31 47.01 2.52
#